data_AF-A0A8J9XAM6-F1
#
_entry.id   AF-A0A8J9XAM6-F1
#
_cell.length_a   1.000
_cell.length_b   1.000
_cell.length_c   1.000
_cell.angle_alpha   90.00
_cell.angle_beta   90.00
_cell.angle_gamma   90.00
#
_symmetry.space_group_name_H-M   'P 1'
#
loop_
_entity.id
_entity.type
_entity.pdbx_description
1 polymer ?
#
loop_
_entity_poly.entity_id
_entity_poly.type
_entity_poly.pdbx_seq_one_letter_code
_entity_poly.pdbx_strand_id
1 'polypeptide(L)'
;MWAGAFLFSLVCLYQMAVAQANMNHGVYTATIEPIASATTNRNSGVIGSVVVFDAGDGVTVGYGGFVEGLQANLEATTCTATNGCGVHIHSGTSCFNSTTQGGHYFESPVTDDPWMEERYSSDETGFALFSSVTVIGTSNLEGRAFV
;
A
#
# COMPACT_ATOMS: atom_id res chain seq x y z
N MET A 1 -17.68 20.68 10.71
CA MET A 1 -16.85 19.56 11.18
C MET A 1 -16.64 18.68 9.96
N TRP A 2 -15.55 18.89 9.23
CA TRP A 2 -15.33 18.28 7.91
C TRP A 2 -14.54 16.99 8.11
N ALA A 3 -15.15 15.86 7.74
CA ALA A 3 -14.48 14.56 7.64
C ALA A 3 -13.48 14.64 6.47
N GLY A 4 -12.24 15.02 6.79
CA GLY A 4 -11.15 15.08 5.83
C GLY A 4 -10.68 13.66 5.53
N ALA A 5 -11.13 13.13 4.41
CA ALA A 5 -10.49 12.00 3.76
C ALA A 5 -9.09 12.46 3.31
N PHE A 6 -8.09 12.27 4.17
CA PHE A 6 -6.70 12.44 3.78
C PHE A 6 -6.30 11.18 3.01
N LEU A 7 -6.15 11.32 1.69
CA LEU A 7 -5.53 10.30 0.84
C LEU A 7 -4.07 10.16 1.28
N PHE A 8 -3.74 9.01 1.86
CA PHE A 8 -2.37 8.67 2.26
C PHE A 8 -1.63 7.93 1.13
N SER A 9 -0.31 7.97 1.23
CA SER A 9 0.68 7.08 0.60
C SER A 9 1.35 7.44 -0.74
N LEU A 10 2.60 7.88 -0.64
CA LEU A 10 3.53 8.14 -1.72
C LEU A 10 4.67 7.12 -1.68
N VAL A 11 4.44 5.82 -1.91
CA VAL A 11 5.56 4.88 -2.02
C VAL A 11 6.09 4.87 -3.46
N CYS A 12 6.91 5.84 -3.89
CA CYS A 12 7.51 5.75 -5.23
C CYS A 12 8.63 4.70 -5.20
N LEU A 13 8.37 3.52 -5.76
CA LEU A 13 9.34 2.46 -6.03
C LEU A 13 10.36 2.89 -7.08
N TYR A 14 11.18 3.89 -6.81
CA TYR A 14 12.41 3.98 -7.58
C TYR A 14 13.38 2.82 -7.27
N GLN A 15 13.13 2.04 -6.20
CA GLN A 15 13.97 0.89 -5.82
C GLN A 15 13.19 -0.14 -4.98
N MET A 16 12.14 -0.77 -5.52
CA MET A 16 11.92 -2.16 -5.07
C MET A 16 13.10 -2.98 -5.58
N ALA A 17 14.19 -2.96 -4.81
CA ALA A 17 15.34 -3.79 -5.07
C ALA A 17 15.00 -5.21 -4.61
N VAL A 18 15.40 -6.20 -5.41
CA VAL A 18 15.33 -7.59 -4.98
C VAL A 18 16.19 -7.73 -3.73
N ALA A 19 15.55 -7.85 -2.56
CA ALA A 19 16.24 -8.29 -1.36
C ALA A 19 16.41 -9.81 -1.53
N GLN A 20 17.61 -10.26 -1.91
CA GLN A 20 17.89 -11.70 -2.00
C GLN A 20 17.97 -12.31 -0.60
N ALA A 21 16.83 -12.45 0.06
CA ALA A 21 16.59 -13.56 0.96
C ALA A 21 16.68 -14.84 0.12
N ASN A 22 17.06 -15.96 0.71
CA ASN A 22 17.29 -17.25 0.04
C ASN A 22 15.96 -17.90 -0.42
N MET A 23 15.17 -17.15 -1.18
CA MET A 23 13.85 -17.48 -1.71
C MET A 23 13.97 -17.47 -3.24
N ASN A 24 13.36 -18.45 -3.91
CA ASN A 24 13.41 -18.55 -5.37
C ASN A 24 12.46 -17.56 -6.07
N HIS A 25 11.94 -16.56 -5.32
CA HIS A 25 10.85 -15.66 -5.70
C HIS A 25 11.20 -14.23 -5.30
N GLY A 26 10.57 -13.25 -5.97
CA GLY A 26 10.86 -11.82 -5.75
C GLY A 26 10.46 -11.36 -4.35
N VAL A 27 11.38 -10.72 -3.64
CA VAL A 27 11.11 -10.01 -2.38
C VAL A 27 11.56 -8.57 -2.55
N TYR A 28 10.72 -7.67 -2.10
CA TYR A 28 10.88 -6.25 -2.31
C TYR A 28 10.59 -5.50 -1.02
N THR A 29 11.33 -4.42 -0.78
CA THR A 29 11.17 -3.58 0.40
C THR A 29 11.06 -2.12 0.01
N ALA A 30 10.24 -1.35 0.71
CA ALA A 30 10.12 0.09 0.50
C ALA A 30 9.85 0.84 1.81
N THR A 31 10.10 2.15 1.79
CA THR A 31 9.72 3.10 2.84
C THR A 31 8.38 3.74 2.47
N ILE A 32 7.51 3.94 3.45
CA ILE A 32 6.22 4.61 3.29
C ILE A 32 6.37 6.09 3.65
N GLU A 33 5.88 6.96 2.77
CA GLU A 33 6.04 8.42 2.86
C GLU A 33 4.72 9.15 2.47
N PRO A 34 4.53 10.44 2.83
CA PRO A 34 3.31 11.18 2.55
C PRO A 34 3.08 11.57 1.07
N ILE A 35 1.83 11.57 0.58
CA ILE A 35 1.46 12.14 -0.73
C ILE A 35 1.55 13.67 -0.74
N ALA A 36 2.33 14.20 -1.67
CA ALA A 36 2.16 15.58 -2.11
C ALA A 36 0.91 15.70 -2.97
N SER A 37 -0.17 16.23 -2.41
CA SER A 37 -1.27 16.76 -3.19
C SER A 37 -1.20 18.29 -3.19
N ALA A 38 -1.86 18.93 -4.15
CA ALA A 38 -2.02 20.38 -4.18
C ALA A 38 -2.72 20.95 -2.92
N THR A 39 -3.31 20.07 -2.08
CA THR A 39 -4.06 20.40 -0.87
C THR A 39 -3.52 19.75 0.41
N THR A 40 -2.48 18.92 0.34
CA THR A 40 -1.87 18.26 1.52
C THR A 40 -0.39 18.57 1.61
N ASN A 41 0.05 18.99 2.80
CA ASN A 41 1.46 19.26 3.06
C ASN A 41 2.21 17.92 3.11
N ARG A 42 3.37 17.82 2.44
CA ARG A 42 4.30 16.65 2.57
C ARG A 42 4.85 16.44 3.99
N ASN A 43 4.43 17.24 4.96
CA ASN A 43 4.94 17.26 6.32
C ASN A 43 3.93 16.63 7.30
N SER A 44 3.18 15.60 6.89
CA SER A 44 2.26 14.90 7.80
C SER A 44 2.99 14.12 8.91
N GLY A 45 4.30 13.89 8.76
CA GLY A 45 5.08 13.07 9.69
C GLY A 45 4.86 11.57 9.51
N VAL A 46 4.13 11.16 8.47
CA VAL A 46 3.89 9.75 8.14
C VAL A 46 5.19 9.13 7.64
N ILE A 47 5.62 8.07 8.31
CA ILE A 47 6.78 7.26 7.94
C ILE A 47 6.47 5.79 8.18
N GLY A 48 7.09 4.89 7.42
CA GLY A 48 6.88 3.47 7.62
C GLY A 48 7.76 2.61 6.73
N SER A 49 7.57 1.30 6.80
CA SER A 49 8.24 0.37 5.90
C SER A 49 7.31 -0.78 5.54
N VAL A 50 7.46 -1.27 4.32
CA VAL A 50 6.74 -2.43 3.79
C VAL A 50 7.70 -3.41 3.15
N VAL A 51 7.41 -4.69 3.33
CA VAL A 51 7.96 -5.79 2.57
C VAL A 51 6.83 -6.38 1.73
N VAL A 52 7.11 -6.66 0.47
CA VAL A 52 6.20 -7.32 -0.47
C VAL A 52 6.94 -8.49 -1.09
N PHE A 53 6.30 -9.64 -1.24
CA PHE A 53 6.92 -10.82 -1.80
C PHE A 53 5.95 -11.61 -2.68
N ASP A 54 6.51 -12.23 -3.72
CA ASP A 54 5.85 -13.26 -4.50
C ASP A 54 5.78 -14.57 -3.68
N ALA A 55 4.60 -15.16 -3.57
CA ALA A 55 4.40 -16.43 -2.88
C ALA A 55 5.01 -17.63 -3.63
N GLY A 56 5.35 -17.46 -4.91
CA GLY A 56 6.01 -18.45 -5.76
C GLY A 56 5.07 -19.27 -6.64
N ASP A 57 3.77 -19.00 -6.60
CA ASP A 57 2.76 -19.60 -7.47
C ASP A 57 2.45 -18.75 -8.72
N GLY A 58 3.09 -17.58 -8.82
CA GLY A 58 2.96 -16.65 -9.94
C GLY A 58 1.72 -15.75 -9.89
N VAL A 59 0.83 -15.92 -8.91
CA VAL A 59 -0.47 -15.22 -8.84
C VAL A 59 -0.79 -14.62 -7.47
N THR A 60 -0.06 -15.03 -6.44
CA THR A 60 -0.28 -14.65 -5.05
C THR A 60 0.84 -13.76 -4.54
N VAL A 61 0.46 -12.70 -3.83
CA VAL A 61 1.38 -11.73 -3.24
C VAL A 61 1.16 -11.66 -1.74
N GLY A 62 2.25 -11.75 -1.00
CA GLY A 62 2.26 -11.42 0.42
C GLY A 62 2.85 -10.04 0.65
N TYR A 63 2.34 -9.33 1.64
CA TYR A 63 2.91 -8.06 2.06
C TYR A 63 2.75 -7.87 3.57
N GLY A 64 3.61 -7.01 4.14
CA GLY A 64 3.50 -6.62 5.53
C GLY A 64 4.44 -5.50 5.91
N GLY A 65 4.05 -4.73 6.91
CA GLY A 65 4.76 -3.52 7.25
C GLY A 65 4.21 -2.80 8.46
N PHE A 66 4.73 -1.60 8.67
CA PHE A 66 4.28 -0.68 9.70
C PHE A 66 4.25 0.75 9.16
N VAL A 67 3.37 1.57 9.73
CA VAL A 67 3.33 3.02 9.49
C VAL A 67 3.06 3.75 10.81
N GLU A 68 3.76 4.86 10.99
CA GLU A 68 3.61 5.83 12.07
C GLU A 68 3.08 7.15 11.52
N GLY A 69 2.59 8.02 12.42
CA GLY A 69 2.09 9.35 12.05
C GLY A 69 0.73 9.34 11.37
N LEU A 70 -0.01 8.23 11.48
CA LEU A 70 -1.39 8.12 10.99
C LEU A 70 -2.37 8.88 11.88
N GLN A 71 -3.61 9.00 11.42
CA GLN A 71 -4.72 9.35 12.30
C GLN A 71 -4.76 8.36 13.47
N ALA A 72 -4.83 8.85 14.71
CA ALA A 72 -4.96 8.00 15.89
C ALA A 72 -6.37 7.39 16.01
N ASN A 73 -6.45 6.19 16.62
CA ASN A 73 -7.70 5.46 16.89
C ASN A 73 -8.57 5.27 15.64
N LEU A 74 -7.94 4.93 14.52
CA LEU A 74 -8.65 4.67 13.27
C LEU A 74 -9.01 3.20 13.19
N GLU A 75 -10.30 2.91 13.02
CA GLU A 75 -10.78 1.55 12.83
C GLU A 75 -11.11 1.31 11.36
N ALA A 76 -10.50 0.28 10.75
CA ALA A 76 -10.69 -0.08 9.35
C ALA A 76 -12.18 -0.19 8.93
N THR A 77 -13.04 -0.65 9.85
CA THR A 77 -14.48 -0.80 9.63
C THR A 77 -15.24 0.54 9.52
N THR A 78 -14.64 1.62 10.02
CA THR A 78 -15.19 2.98 9.94
C THR A 78 -14.79 3.72 8.66
N CYS A 79 -13.84 3.16 7.92
CA CYS A 79 -13.32 3.74 6.68
C CYS A 79 -14.28 3.42 5.53
N THR A 80 -15.03 4.42 5.09
CA THR A 80 -16.06 4.27 4.04
C THR A 80 -15.67 4.90 2.70
N ALA A 81 -14.59 5.69 2.68
CA ALA A 81 -14.04 6.20 1.43
C ALA A 81 -13.42 5.04 0.65
N THR A 82 -13.55 5.05 -0.68
CA THR A 82 -13.00 4.01 -1.58
C THR A 82 -11.49 3.77 -1.40
N ASN A 83 -10.75 4.76 -0.88
CA ASN A 83 -9.32 4.66 -0.54
C ASN A 83 -9.06 4.94 0.95
N GLY A 84 -10.09 4.80 1.80
CA GLY A 84 -9.98 5.05 3.23
C GLY A 84 -9.30 3.88 3.92
N CYS A 85 -8.16 4.15 4.56
CA CYS A 85 -7.42 3.17 5.37
C CYS A 85 -6.98 1.91 4.60
N GLY A 86 -6.94 1.99 3.27
CA GLY A 86 -6.60 0.88 2.40
C GLY A 86 -5.11 0.58 2.40
N VAL A 87 -4.76 -0.66 2.07
CA VAL A 87 -3.38 -1.14 1.90
C VAL A 87 -3.27 -1.91 0.59
N HIS A 88 -2.81 -1.25 -0.48
CA HIS A 88 -2.96 -1.80 -1.83
C HIS A 88 -1.74 -1.60 -2.72
N ILE A 89 -1.58 -2.49 -3.70
CA ILE A 89 -0.67 -2.28 -4.84
C ILE A 89 -1.43 -1.66 -5.99
N HIS A 90 -0.83 -0.68 -6.64
CA HIS A 90 -1.39 0.11 -7.73
C HIS A 90 -0.70 -0.19 -9.07
N SER A 91 -1.47 -0.06 -10.15
CA SER A 91 -1.08 -0.42 -11.52
C SER A 91 -0.03 0.53 -12.12
N GLY A 92 0.01 1.77 -11.66
CA GLY A 92 1.02 2.76 -12.04
C GLY A 92 2.34 2.56 -11.29
N THR A 93 3.37 3.23 -11.80
CA THR A 93 4.73 3.14 -11.25
C THR A 93 5.19 4.44 -10.57
N SER A 94 4.34 5.46 -10.61
CA SER A 94 4.61 6.77 -10.02
C SER A 94 3.80 6.93 -8.76
N CYS A 95 4.42 7.55 -7.76
CA CYS A 95 3.72 7.83 -6.50
C CYS A 95 3.51 9.30 -6.25
N PHE A 96 3.83 10.16 -7.22
CA PHE A 96 3.66 11.60 -7.09
C PHE A 96 2.23 12.02 -6.75
N ASN A 97 1.24 11.33 -7.29
CA ASN A 97 -0.18 11.59 -7.03
C ASN A 97 -1.04 10.39 -7.45
N SER A 98 -2.28 10.38 -6.95
CA SER A 98 -3.29 9.35 -7.21
C SER A 98 -3.58 9.13 -8.69
N THR A 99 -3.46 10.16 -9.54
CA THR A 99 -3.66 10.01 -10.99
C THR A 99 -2.56 9.16 -11.61
N THR A 100 -1.31 9.39 -11.23
CA THR A 100 -0.15 8.66 -11.77
C THR A 100 0.07 7.28 -11.14
N GLN A 101 -0.51 7.06 -9.96
CA GLN A 101 -0.57 5.72 -9.33
C GLN A 101 -1.53 4.80 -10.09
N GLY A 102 -2.55 5.34 -10.79
CA GLY A 102 -3.54 4.51 -11.46
C GLY A 102 -4.46 3.78 -10.47
N GLY A 103 -5.20 2.79 -10.95
CA GLY A 103 -6.10 1.98 -10.12
C GLY A 103 -5.36 0.85 -9.40
N HIS A 104 -6.09 0.09 -8.58
CA HIS A 104 -5.59 -1.12 -7.93
C HIS A 104 -5.04 -2.14 -8.93
N TYR A 105 -3.96 -2.83 -8.56
CA TYR A 105 -3.24 -3.76 -9.44
C TYR A 105 -3.66 -5.20 -9.20
N PHE A 106 -4.35 -5.77 -10.17
CA PHE A 106 -4.66 -7.19 -10.25
C PHE A 106 -4.87 -7.56 -11.73
N GLU A 107 -4.69 -8.83 -12.05
CA GLU A 107 -4.77 -9.36 -13.41
C GLU A 107 -5.66 -10.61 -13.47
N SER A 108 -6.11 -10.96 -14.68
CA SER A 108 -6.87 -12.19 -14.93
C SER A 108 -6.12 -13.42 -14.39
N PRO A 109 -6.79 -14.39 -13.75
CA PRO A 109 -8.25 -14.58 -13.73
C PRO A 109 -9.00 -13.87 -12.60
N VAL A 110 -8.34 -13.01 -11.81
CA VAL A 110 -8.99 -12.26 -10.74
C VAL A 110 -9.90 -11.20 -11.36
N THR A 111 -11.20 -11.28 -11.07
CA THR A 111 -12.22 -10.36 -11.61
C THR A 111 -12.76 -9.38 -10.59
N ASP A 112 -12.80 -9.79 -9.32
CA ASP A 112 -13.19 -8.93 -8.20
C ASP A 112 -11.93 -8.28 -7.63
N ASP A 113 -12.02 -7.01 -7.27
CA ASP A 113 -10.91 -6.24 -6.75
C ASP A 113 -10.45 -6.82 -5.39
N PRO A 114 -9.26 -7.46 -5.33
CA PRO A 114 -8.81 -8.15 -4.13
C PRO A 114 -8.41 -7.18 -3.01
N TRP A 115 -8.30 -5.88 -3.31
CA TRP A 115 -7.80 -4.86 -2.40
C TRP A 115 -8.91 -4.19 -1.58
N MET A 116 -10.19 -4.35 -1.95
CA MET A 116 -11.29 -3.65 -1.28
C MET A 116 -11.39 -3.92 0.24
N GLU A 117 -10.97 -5.12 0.68
CA GLU A 117 -11.00 -5.53 2.08
C GLU A 117 -9.63 -5.42 2.76
N GLU A 118 -8.58 -5.05 2.02
CA GLU A 118 -7.23 -4.90 2.52
C GLU A 118 -7.08 -3.53 3.18
N ARG A 119 -7.22 -3.48 4.51
CA ARG A 119 -7.27 -2.23 5.28
C ARG A 119 -6.42 -2.29 6.54
N TYR A 120 -5.96 -1.13 7.00
CA TYR A 120 -5.27 -0.96 8.28
C TYR A 120 -6.18 -0.30 9.33
N SER A 121 -5.93 -0.62 10.59
CA SER A 121 -6.34 0.18 11.76
C SER A 121 -5.09 0.78 12.40
N SER A 122 -5.23 1.90 13.10
CA SER A 122 -4.15 2.52 13.87
C SER A 122 -4.54 2.75 15.32
N ASP A 123 -3.56 2.61 16.20
CA ASP A 123 -3.72 2.76 17.64
C ASP A 123 -3.81 4.24 18.08
N GLU A 124 -3.84 4.47 19.38
CA GLU A 124 -3.91 5.81 19.97
C GLU A 124 -2.73 6.73 19.63
N THR A 125 -1.61 6.16 19.20
CA THR A 125 -0.41 6.90 18.79
C THR A 125 -0.34 7.16 17.28
N GLY A 126 -1.30 6.62 16.51
CA GLY A 126 -1.26 6.67 15.05
C GLY A 126 -0.25 5.67 14.45
N PHE A 127 0.05 4.59 15.18
CA PHE A 127 0.83 3.47 14.68
C PHE A 127 -0.08 2.38 14.14
N ALA A 128 0.28 1.82 12.99
CA ALA A 128 -0.40 0.68 12.38
C ALA A 128 0.60 -0.41 12.02
N LEU A 129 0.22 -1.66 12.27
CA LEU A 129 0.78 -2.84 11.62
C LEU A 129 -0.23 -3.36 10.61
N PHE A 130 0.26 -3.80 9.46
CA PHE A 130 -0.58 -4.46 8.47
C PHE A 130 0.19 -5.61 7.84
N SER A 131 -0.55 -6.64 7.42
CA SER A 131 -0.02 -7.73 6.61
C SER A 131 -1.17 -8.51 6.01
N SER A 132 -0.99 -8.98 4.78
CA SER A 132 -1.92 -9.92 4.16
C SER A 132 -1.21 -10.77 3.13
N VAL A 133 -1.89 -11.83 2.69
CA VAL A 133 -1.52 -12.64 1.54
C VAL A 133 -2.76 -12.74 0.67
N THR A 134 -2.68 -12.20 -0.55
CA THR A 134 -3.84 -12.05 -1.41
C THR A 134 -3.53 -12.49 -2.84
N VAL A 135 -4.53 -13.07 -3.50
CA VAL A 135 -4.43 -13.54 -4.88
C VAL A 135 -4.77 -12.37 -5.79
N ILE A 136 -3.80 -11.92 -6.57
CA ILE A 136 -3.96 -10.78 -7.49
C ILE A 136 -3.88 -11.18 -8.96
N GLY A 137 -3.65 -12.47 -9.24
CA GLY A 137 -3.56 -13.00 -10.61
C GLY A 137 -2.21 -12.75 -11.29
N THR A 138 -1.24 -12.17 -10.59
CA THR A 138 0.12 -11.93 -11.10
C THR A 138 1.11 -11.78 -9.94
N SER A 139 2.39 -11.99 -10.23
CA SER A 139 3.54 -11.76 -9.34
C SER A 139 4.47 -10.67 -9.90
N ASN A 140 4.05 -9.95 -10.95
CA ASN A 140 4.82 -8.89 -11.57
C ASN A 140 4.71 -7.57 -10.77
N LEU A 141 5.49 -7.50 -9.70
CA LEU A 141 5.45 -6.41 -8.73
C LEU A 141 6.45 -5.29 -9.02
N GLU A 142 7.38 -5.51 -9.95
CA GLU A 142 8.47 -4.58 -10.20
C GLU A 142 7.94 -3.19 -10.60
N GLY A 143 8.33 -2.18 -9.82
CA GLY A 143 7.99 -0.78 -10.08
C GLY A 143 6.55 -0.38 -9.74
N ARG A 144 5.67 -1.28 -9.29
CA ARG A 144 4.27 -0.97 -8.93
C ARG A 144 4.12 -0.18 -7.63
N ALA A 145 3.40 0.94 -7.66
CA ALA A 145 3.15 1.77 -6.48
C ALA A 145 2.47 0.99 -5.34
N PHE A 146 2.97 1.10 -4.10
CA PHE A 146 2.26 0.66 -2.90
C PHE A 146 1.59 1.87 -2.25
N VAL A 147 0.36 1.69 -1.76
CA VAL A 147 -0.42 2.72 -1.09
C VAL A 147 -0.83 2.19 0.27
#